data_AF-A0A1J4ZUP9-F1
#
_entry.id   AF-A0A1J4ZUP9-F1
#
_cell.length_a   1.000
_cell.length_b   1.000
_cell.length_c   1.000
_cell.angle_alpha   90.00
_cell.angle_beta   90.00
_cell.angle_gamma   90.00
#
_symmetry.space_group_name_H-M   'P 1'
#
loop_
_entity.id
_entity.type
_entity.pdbx_description
1 polymer ?
#
loop_
_entity_poly.entity_id
_entity_poly.type
_entity_poly.pdbx_seq_one_letter_code
_entity_poly.pdbx_strand_id
1 'polypeptide(L)'
;MTTTMRASTQTLTRIQNLARLYRSGYRSSTVDTTIDKLLTMEGAKAQRELLDLEERLAAFEKQYQLSSDEFHRRFHAGEMGDSADMFEWSAFYQMRTSVRERLDMLRGGAA
;
A
#
# COMPACT_ATOMS: atom_id res chain seq x y z
N MET A 1 -8.90 -10.60 -23.02
CA MET A 1 -8.47 -10.87 -21.63
C MET A 1 -6.96 -10.72 -21.56
N THR A 2 -6.46 -9.71 -20.86
CA THR A 2 -5.08 -9.22 -20.95
C THR A 2 -4.10 -10.06 -20.14
N THR A 3 -2.91 -10.32 -20.71
CA THR A 3 -1.86 -11.23 -20.19
C THR A 3 -1.47 -10.99 -18.72
N THR A 4 -1.53 -9.74 -18.25
CA THR A 4 -1.21 -9.34 -16.86
C THR A 4 -2.17 -9.94 -15.83
N MET A 5 -3.48 -10.03 -16.12
CA MET A 5 -4.47 -10.63 -15.22
C MET A 5 -4.28 -12.16 -15.07
N ARG A 6 -3.71 -12.82 -16.08
CA ARG A 6 -3.49 -14.27 -16.06
C ARG A 6 -2.33 -14.65 -15.15
N ALA A 7 -1.26 -13.84 -15.16
CA ALA A 7 -0.08 -14.05 -14.31
C ALA A 7 -0.41 -13.86 -12.82
N SER A 8 -1.20 -12.84 -12.47
CA SER A 8 -1.62 -12.60 -11.07
C SER A 8 -2.47 -13.76 -10.53
N THR A 9 -3.40 -14.28 -11.34
CA THR A 9 -4.23 -15.43 -10.97
C THR A 9 -3.39 -16.69 -10.72
N GLN A 10 -2.38 -16.94 -11.56
CA GLN A 10 -1.52 -18.11 -11.40
C GLN A 10 -0.66 -18.05 -10.13
N THR A 11 -0.11 -16.87 -9.80
CA THR A 11 0.67 -16.67 -8.59
C THR A 11 -0.18 -16.89 -7.33
N LEU A 12 -1.40 -16.37 -7.31
CA LEU A 12 -2.34 -16.58 -6.20
C LEU A 12 -2.62 -18.07 -5.97
N THR A 13 -2.88 -18.83 -7.04
CA THR A 13 -3.10 -20.28 -6.94
C THR A 13 -1.89 -21.01 -6.34
N ARG A 14 -0.66 -20.61 -6.71
CA ARG A 14 0.57 -21.20 -6.13
C ARG A 14 0.70 -20.92 -4.64
N ILE A 15 0.42 -19.69 -4.21
CA ILE A 15 0.42 -19.30 -2.79
C ILE A 15 -0.62 -20.12 -2.01
N GLN A 16 -1.83 -20.29 -2.56
CA GLN A 16 -2.90 -21.08 -1.95
C GLN A 16 -2.52 -22.57 -1.82
N ASN A 17 -1.80 -23.12 -2.79
CA ASN A 17 -1.29 -24.48 -2.73
C ASN A 17 -0.23 -24.64 -1.64
N LEU A 18 0.74 -23.71 -1.54
CA LEU A 18 1.73 -23.71 -0.45
C LEU A 18 1.05 -23.61 0.91
N ALA A 19 0.05 -22.73 1.06
CA ALA A 19 -0.72 -22.62 2.30
C ALA A 19 -1.44 -23.93 2.66
N ARG A 20 -1.96 -24.66 1.67
CA ARG A 20 -2.58 -25.98 1.89
C ARG A 20 -1.58 -27.04 2.34
N LEU A 21 -0.37 -27.06 1.76
CA LEU A 21 0.70 -27.96 2.19
C LEU A 21 1.11 -27.70 3.64
N TYR A 22 1.29 -26.43 4.01
CA TYR A 22 1.63 -26.06 5.39
C TYR A 22 0.56 -26.49 6.39
N ARG A 23 -0.72 -26.35 6.02
CA ARG A 23 -1.86 -26.83 6.82
C ARG A 23 -1.89 -28.36 6.99
N SER A 24 -1.37 -29.13 6.01
CA SER A 24 -1.29 -30.59 6.12
C SER A 24 -0.07 -31.11 6.88
N GLY A 25 0.74 -30.21 7.46
CA GLY A 25 1.93 -30.57 8.25
C GLY A 25 3.24 -30.55 7.46
N TYR A 26 3.24 -30.22 6.16
CA TYR A 26 4.48 -30.01 5.41
C TYR A 26 5.28 -28.84 5.99
N ARG A 27 6.60 -28.97 6.06
CA ARG A 27 7.52 -27.94 6.54
C ARG A 27 8.72 -27.85 5.61
N SER A 28 9.18 -26.64 5.31
CA SER A 28 10.33 -26.41 4.44
C SER A 28 11.01 -25.10 4.80
N SER A 29 12.21 -25.19 5.38
CA SER A 29 12.99 -24.00 5.76
C SER A 29 13.32 -23.10 4.58
N THR A 30 13.49 -23.67 3.39
CA THR A 30 13.67 -22.91 2.15
C THR A 30 12.43 -22.10 1.81
N VAL A 31 11.23 -22.67 1.95
CA VAL A 31 9.98 -21.93 1.72
C VAL A 31 9.81 -20.85 2.78
N ASP A 32 10.03 -21.17 4.05
CA ASP A 32 9.94 -20.22 5.17
C ASP A 32 10.85 -19.00 4.93
N THR A 33 12.15 -19.25 4.74
CA THR A 33 13.16 -18.19 4.52
C THR A 33 12.86 -17.38 3.27
N THR A 34 12.31 -18.00 2.22
CA THR A 34 11.99 -17.29 0.97
C THR A 34 10.77 -16.39 1.15
N ILE A 35 9.72 -16.86 1.84
CA ILE A 35 8.54 -16.05 2.14
C ILE A 35 8.92 -14.86 3.02
N ASP A 36 9.74 -15.06 4.06
CA ASP A 36 10.21 -13.98 4.93
C ASP A 36 10.99 -12.90 4.16
N LYS A 37 11.88 -13.33 3.26
CA LYS A 37 12.63 -12.41 2.39
C LYS A 37 11.70 -11.64 1.46
N LEU A 38 10.73 -12.30 0.84
CA LEU A 38 9.75 -11.65 -0.04
C LEU A 38 8.93 -10.60 0.71
N LEU A 39 8.40 -10.94 1.89
CA LEU A 39 7.65 -10.00 2.72
C LEU A 39 8.50 -8.81 3.16
N THR A 40 9.76 -9.05 3.55
CA THR A 40 10.71 -8.00 3.91
C THR A 40 10.97 -7.05 2.74
N MET A 41 11.19 -7.59 1.54
CA MET A 41 11.45 -6.78 0.34
C MET A 41 10.25 -5.93 -0.07
N GLU A 42 9.04 -6.51 -0.06
CA GLU A 42 7.80 -5.78 -0.38
C GLU A 42 7.50 -4.71 0.68
N GLY A 43 7.71 -5.03 1.96
CA GLY A 43 7.58 -4.08 3.07
C GLY A 43 8.55 -2.90 2.94
N ALA A 44 9.83 -3.16 2.64
CA ALA A 44 10.82 -2.11 2.45
C ALA A 44 10.50 -1.21 1.25
N LYS A 45 9.95 -1.79 0.16
CA LYS A 45 9.50 -1.02 -1.00
C LYS A 45 8.33 -0.11 -0.64
N ALA A 46 7.30 -0.67 0.02
CA ALA A 46 6.14 0.10 0.43
C ALA A 46 6.49 1.19 1.46
N GLN A 47 7.44 0.95 2.36
CA GLN A 47 7.91 1.95 3.32
C GLN A 47 8.61 3.13 2.61
N ARG A 48 9.44 2.86 1.59
CA ARG A 48 10.07 3.93 0.80
C ARG A 48 9.04 4.76 0.04
N GLU A 49 8.04 4.11 -0.55
CA GLU A 49 6.94 4.78 -1.23
C GLU A 49 6.12 5.66 -0.27
N LEU A 50 5.87 5.16 0.95
CA LEU A 50 5.17 5.94 1.98
C LEU A 50 5.95 7.21 2.35
N LEU A 51 7.27 7.09 2.56
CA LEU A 51 8.11 8.24 2.91
C LEU A 51 8.12 9.32 1.81
N ASP A 52 8.21 8.93 0.54
CA ASP A 52 8.13 9.86 -0.60
C ASP A 52 6.78 10.59 -0.64
N LEU A 53 5.69 9.88 -0.41
CA LEU A 53 4.34 10.45 -0.36
C LEU A 53 4.16 11.39 0.85
N GLU A 54 4.69 11.02 2.02
CA GLU A 54 4.66 11.87 3.21
C GLU A 54 5.44 13.17 3.01
N GLU A 55 6.59 13.14 2.32
CA GLU A 55 7.35 14.34 1.99
C GLU A 55 6.59 15.27 1.03
N ARG A 56 5.96 14.71 -0.01
CA ARG A 56 5.11 15.49 -0.94
C ARG A 56 3.93 16.12 -0.22
N LEU A 57 3.26 15.36 0.64
CA LEU A 57 2.13 15.86 1.43
C LEU A 57 2.56 16.97 2.39
N ALA A 58 3.71 16.82 3.05
CA ALA A 58 4.25 17.85 3.93
C ALA A 58 4.52 19.18 3.21
N ALA A 59 4.88 19.15 1.92
CA ALA A 59 5.02 20.38 1.12
C ALA A 59 3.68 21.12 0.95
N PHE A 60 2.60 20.40 0.63
CA PHE A 60 1.25 20.96 0.56
C PHE A 60 0.76 21.46 1.92
N GLU A 61 0.96 20.66 2.97
CA GLU A 61 0.56 21.03 4.34
C GLU A 61 1.22 22.34 4.78
N LYS A 62 2.50 22.52 4.44
CA LYS A 62 3.22 23.76 4.71
C LYS A 62 2.76 24.92 3.83
N GLN A 63 2.50 24.70 2.54
CA GLN A 63 2.04 25.73 1.61
C GLN A 63 0.66 26.29 2.02
N TYR A 64 -0.26 25.40 2.40
CA TYR A 64 -1.65 25.75 2.70
C TYR A 64 -1.97 25.86 4.19
N GLN A 65 -1.00 25.57 5.07
CA GLN A 65 -1.15 25.59 6.53
C GLN A 65 -2.35 24.74 7.02
N LEU A 66 -2.52 23.57 6.38
CA LEU A 66 -3.64 22.66 6.62
C LEU A 66 -3.12 21.23 6.58
N SER A 67 -3.47 20.39 7.57
CA SER A 67 -3.06 18.97 7.52
C SER A 67 -3.75 18.23 6.39
N SER A 68 -3.09 17.21 5.82
CA SER A 68 -3.65 16.47 4.68
C SER A 68 -4.94 15.73 5.05
N ASP A 69 -5.08 15.29 6.31
CA ASP A 69 -6.31 14.64 6.80
C ASP A 69 -7.49 15.63 6.84
N GLU A 70 -7.26 16.87 7.28
CA GLU A 70 -8.29 17.91 7.27
C GLU A 70 -8.59 18.39 5.85
N PHE A 71 -7.56 18.60 5.05
CA PHE A 71 -7.68 18.91 3.63
C PHE A 71 -8.59 17.88 2.92
N HIS A 72 -8.32 16.59 3.09
CA HIS A 72 -9.10 15.53 2.46
C HIS A 72 -10.57 15.55 2.88
N ARG A 73 -10.87 15.80 4.17
CA ARG A 73 -12.25 15.96 4.65
C ARG A 73 -12.96 17.12 3.93
N ARG A 74 -12.33 18.30 3.88
CA ARG A 74 -12.90 19.50 3.26
C ARG A 74 -13.05 19.37 1.74
N PHE A 75 -12.06 18.77 1.08
CA PHE A 75 -12.08 18.53 -0.36
C PHE A 75 -13.27 17.64 -0.75
N HIS A 76 -13.53 16.58 0.01
CA HIS A 76 -14.69 15.73 -0.19
C HIS A 76 -16.03 16.37 0.19
N ALA A 77 -16.03 17.36 1.08
CA ALA A 77 -17.21 18.17 1.39
C ALA A 77 -17.49 19.24 0.32
N GLY A 78 -16.63 19.41 -0.69
CA GLY A 78 -16.74 20.47 -1.70
C GLY A 78 -16.37 21.86 -1.18
N GLU A 79 -15.66 21.93 -0.05
CA GLU A 79 -15.24 23.18 0.62
C GLU A 79 -13.88 23.69 0.13
N MET A 80 -13.22 22.93 -0.75
CA MET A 80 -11.95 23.29 -1.36
C MET A 80 -12.16 23.72 -2.81
N GLY A 81 -11.26 24.55 -3.32
CA GLY A 81 -11.29 24.99 -4.72
C GLY A 81 -11.02 23.86 -5.72
N ASP A 82 -11.05 24.22 -7.00
CA ASP A 82 -10.85 23.33 -8.15
C ASP A 82 -9.47 23.52 -8.80
N SER A 83 -8.49 24.05 -8.07
CA SER A 83 -7.13 24.21 -8.59
C SER A 83 -6.45 22.85 -8.76
N ALA A 84 -5.50 22.76 -9.70
CA ALA A 84 -4.72 21.55 -9.95
C ALA A 84 -4.08 20.99 -8.65
N ASP A 85 -3.55 21.87 -7.80
CA ASP A 85 -2.98 21.53 -6.50
C ASP A 85 -3.95 20.75 -5.60
N MET A 86 -5.26 21.06 -5.61
CA MET A 86 -6.24 20.34 -4.77
C MET A 86 -6.41 18.90 -5.26
N PHE A 87 -6.48 18.69 -6.56
CA PHE A 87 -6.57 17.36 -7.14
C PHE A 87 -5.29 16.54 -6.94
N GLU A 88 -4.12 17.16 -7.11
CA GLU A 88 -2.83 16.53 -6.89
C GLU A 88 -2.64 16.14 -5.41
N TRP A 89 -2.97 17.05 -4.48
CA TRP A 89 -2.91 16.77 -3.06
C TRP A 89 -3.86 15.62 -2.68
N SER A 90 -5.09 15.61 -3.20
CA SER A 90 -6.04 14.52 -2.98
C SER A 90 -5.50 13.18 -3.50
N ALA A 91 -4.86 13.18 -4.68
CA ALA A 91 -4.26 11.97 -5.24
C ALA A 91 -3.13 11.42 -4.35
N PHE A 92 -2.20 12.29 -3.91
CA PHE A 92 -1.13 11.85 -3.00
C PHE A 92 -1.66 11.36 -1.66
N TYR A 93 -2.71 11.97 -1.13
CA TYR A 93 -3.36 11.50 0.09
C TYR A 93 -3.92 10.08 -0.06
N GLN A 94 -4.64 9.83 -1.15
CA GLN A 94 -5.22 8.53 -1.45
C GLN A 94 -4.13 7.48 -1.67
N MET A 95 -3.06 7.82 -2.39
CA MET A 95 -1.89 6.95 -2.56
C MET A 95 -1.24 6.62 -1.22
N ARG A 96 -1.00 7.62 -0.35
CA ARG A 96 -0.44 7.41 1.00
C ARG A 96 -1.29 6.44 1.81
N THR A 97 -2.61 6.63 1.77
CA THR A 97 -3.57 5.79 2.51
C THR A 97 -3.52 4.34 2.00
N SER A 98 -3.54 4.15 0.67
CA SER A 98 -3.41 2.82 0.06
C SER A 98 -2.10 2.12 0.41
N VAL A 99 -0.98 2.86 0.44
CA VAL A 99 0.33 2.31 0.82
C VAL A 99 0.38 1.93 2.30
N ARG A 100 -0.24 2.72 3.19
CA ARG A 100 -0.36 2.39 4.62
C ARG A 100 -1.15 1.11 4.83
N GLU A 101 -2.32 0.99 4.19
CA GLU A 101 -3.13 -0.24 4.25
C GLU A 101 -2.34 -1.47 3.77
N ARG A 102 -1.59 -1.34 2.66
CA ARG A 102 -0.73 -2.41 2.16
C ARG A 102 0.38 -2.78 3.14
N LEU A 103 1.00 -1.81 3.80
CA LEU A 103 2.02 -2.05 4.83
C LEU A 103 1.45 -2.79 6.03
N ASP A 104 0.25 -2.43 6.47
CA ASP A 104 -0.43 -3.09 7.59
C ASP A 104 -0.77 -4.55 7.25
N MET A 105 -1.23 -4.83 6.02
CA MET A 105 -1.43 -6.19 5.54
C MET A 105 -0.14 -7.01 5.49
N LEU A 106 0.96 -6.42 5.01
CA LEU A 106 2.27 -7.09 4.93
C LEU A 106 2.87 -7.40 6.31
N ARG A 107 2.58 -6.57 7.32
CA ARG A 107 3.02 -6.77 8.71
C ARG A 107 2.17 -7.79 9.47
N GLY A 108 1.12 -8.33 8.86
CA GLY A 108 0.29 -9.38 9.44
C GLY A 108 -0.93 -8.89 10.21
N GLY A 109 -1.38 -7.64 9.98
CA GLY A 109 -2.63 -7.11 10.52
C GLY A 109 -2.67 -7.01 12.05
N ALA A 110 -2.39 -5.83 12.59
CA ALA A 110 -2.88 -5.49 13.92
C ALA A 110 -4.40 -5.26 13.83
N ALA A 111 -5.18 -6.29 14.15
CA ALA A 111 -6.57 -6.21 14.58
C ALA A 111 -6.87 -7.38 15.52
#